data_AF-A0A1Z4BUE7-F1
#
_entry.id   AF-A0A1Z4BUE7-F1
#
_cell.length_a   1.000
_cell.length_b   1.000
_cell.length_c   1.000
_cell.angle_alpha   90.00
_cell.angle_beta   90.00
_cell.angle_gamma   90.00
#
_symmetry.space_group_name_H-M   'P 1'
#
loop_
_entity.id
_entity.type
_entity.pdbx_description
1 polymer ?
#
loop_
_entity_poly.entity_id
_entity_poly.type
_entity_poly.pdbx_seq_one_letter_code
_entity_poly.pdbx_strand_id
1 'polypeptide(L)'
;MRVLVFEYITGGGCNQAALPSSLAREGCLMLQALLADFSALPAIELTVMLDSRLLAEVDTRAVQHLAIISPEQDTEAEFARLLAAVDAVWPIAPESDGVLLRLCLAVQAQGKRLLTSPAAAVAVTGDKYQAYRRLQQHGIATVATQLADQAMFAPGEWLIKPIDGAGCGGTYILPTQAALAKHIIRSPRFIIQPHLHGEKTSLSCLFRHGESWLLSVNLQGFTVCDHQYVLQDIIVNDRPVTSAYQQVAAQVAKACPELWGYVGIDLIETPETIWVLEINPRLTSSFAALRSALGINVAELVLQLLHGSPAITVSTDQAITLTLHS
;
A
#
# COMPACT_ATOMS: atom_id res chain seq x y z
N MET A 1 24.73 2.50 6.07
CA MET A 1 23.85 3.32 5.19
C MET A 1 22.81 3.98 6.08
N ARG A 2 22.57 5.28 5.92
CA ARG A 2 21.56 6.02 6.69
C ARG A 2 20.21 5.97 5.98
N VAL A 3 19.19 5.49 6.66
CA VAL A 3 17.83 5.32 6.12
C VAL A 3 16.85 6.15 6.92
N LEU A 4 16.07 6.98 6.24
CA LEU A 4 14.88 7.62 6.82
C LEU A 4 13.67 6.73 6.56
N VAL A 5 13.00 6.28 7.61
CA VAL A 5 11.66 5.69 7.53
C VAL A 5 10.65 6.77 7.87
N PHE A 6 9.66 6.94 7.00
CA PHE A 6 8.57 7.89 7.21
C PHE A 6 7.24 7.24 6.87
N GLU A 7 6.54 6.76 7.90
CA GLU A 7 5.14 6.38 7.77
C GLU A 7 4.29 7.64 8.03
N TYR A 8 3.42 8.00 7.10
CA TYR A 8 2.78 9.31 7.07
C TYR A 8 1.89 9.58 8.28
N ILE A 9 1.08 8.61 8.70
CA ILE A 9 0.11 8.82 9.78
C ILE A 9 0.82 8.95 11.12
N THR A 10 1.71 8.01 11.42
CA THR A 10 2.52 7.95 12.63
C THR A 10 3.64 8.96 12.64
N GLY A 11 4.12 9.43 11.49
CA GLY A 11 5.22 10.38 11.36
C GLY A 11 4.82 11.85 11.38
N GLY A 12 3.55 12.15 11.70
CA GLY A 12 3.07 13.52 11.86
C GLY A 12 2.36 14.10 10.63
N GLY A 13 2.01 13.33 9.61
CA GLY A 13 1.22 13.79 8.45
C GLY A 13 -0.18 14.31 8.82
N CYS A 14 -0.64 14.03 10.04
CA CYS A 14 -1.87 14.57 10.63
C CYS A 14 -1.61 15.29 11.97
N ASN A 15 -0.39 15.80 12.22
CA ASN A 15 0.00 16.42 13.49
C ASN A 15 -0.83 17.67 13.84
N GLN A 16 -1.29 18.41 12.82
CA GLN A 16 -2.11 19.61 12.94
C GLN A 16 -3.63 19.34 12.97
N ALA A 17 -4.04 18.07 12.97
CA ALA A 17 -5.44 17.66 12.99
C ALA A 17 -5.67 16.51 13.98
N ALA A 18 -6.94 16.12 14.15
CA ALA A 18 -7.27 14.91 14.88
C ALA A 18 -6.65 13.69 14.19
N LEU A 19 -5.93 12.86 14.94
CA LEU A 19 -5.34 11.63 14.43
C LEU A 19 -6.43 10.55 14.33
N PRO A 20 -6.75 10.04 13.13
CA PRO A 20 -7.76 8.98 13.00
C PRO A 20 -7.24 7.68 13.63
N SER A 21 -7.94 7.16 14.64
CA SER A 21 -7.46 6.03 15.45
C SER A 21 -7.23 4.75 14.65
N SER A 22 -8.08 4.47 13.65
CA SER A 22 -7.91 3.31 12.77
C SER A 22 -6.65 3.42 11.93
N LEU A 23 -6.45 4.57 11.26
CA LEU A 23 -5.26 4.79 10.43
C LEU A 23 -3.98 4.81 11.28
N ALA A 24 -4.03 5.36 12.49
CA ALA A 24 -2.89 5.34 13.41
C ALA A 24 -2.51 3.92 13.81
N ARG A 25 -3.50 3.06 14.09
CA ARG A 25 -3.26 1.65 14.41
C ARG A 25 -2.60 0.92 13.25
N GLU A 26 -3.14 1.05 12.04
CA GLU A 26 -2.55 0.42 10.84
C GLU A 26 -1.13 0.94 10.57
N GLY A 27 -0.92 2.25 10.66
CA GLY A 27 0.38 2.89 10.53
C GLY A 27 1.39 2.36 11.57
N CYS A 28 0.99 2.27 12.84
CA CYS A 28 1.83 1.72 13.91
C CYS A 28 2.21 0.26 13.65
N LEU A 29 1.27 -0.58 13.20
CA LEU A 29 1.54 -1.98 12.85
C LEU A 29 2.61 -2.09 11.74
N MET A 30 2.46 -1.31 10.67
CA MET A 30 3.43 -1.30 9.57
C MET A 30 4.79 -0.74 10.01
N LEU A 31 4.81 0.38 10.72
CA LEU A 31 6.05 0.99 11.21
C LEU A 31 6.78 0.03 12.16
N GLN A 32 6.09 -0.55 13.14
CA GLN A 32 6.68 -1.46 14.12
C GLN A 32 7.29 -2.70 13.46
N ALA A 33 6.61 -3.28 12.46
CA ALA A 33 7.15 -4.41 11.70
C ALA A 33 8.40 -4.02 10.90
N LEU A 34 8.41 -2.83 10.30
CA LEU A 34 9.57 -2.35 9.55
C LEU A 34 10.77 -2.08 10.47
N LEU A 35 10.55 -1.50 11.65
CA LEU A 35 11.60 -1.30 12.65
C LEU A 35 12.15 -2.64 13.17
N ALA A 36 11.28 -3.65 13.35
CA ALA A 36 11.72 -5.00 13.72
C ALA A 36 12.61 -5.62 12.63
N ASP A 37 12.27 -5.44 11.36
CA ASP A 37 13.10 -5.88 10.22
C ASP A 37 14.46 -5.20 10.20
N PHE A 38 14.51 -3.88 10.36
CA PHE A 38 15.77 -3.16 10.43
C PHE A 38 16.59 -3.45 11.70
N SER A 39 15.98 -3.86 12.80
CA SER A 39 16.71 -4.21 14.03
C SER A 39 17.69 -5.39 13.83
N ALA A 40 17.43 -6.23 12.82
CA ALA A 40 18.31 -7.33 12.43
C ALA A 40 19.44 -6.91 11.47
N LEU A 41 19.53 -5.62 11.11
CA LEU A 41 20.43 -5.09 10.10
C LEU A 41 21.37 -4.02 10.71
N PRO A 42 22.42 -4.42 11.47
CA PRO A 42 23.26 -3.48 12.23
C PRO A 42 24.10 -2.52 11.37
N ALA A 43 24.21 -2.76 10.06
CA ALA A 43 24.89 -1.87 9.12
C ALA A 43 24.01 -0.68 8.66
N ILE A 44 22.74 -0.66 9.08
CA ILE A 44 21.77 0.40 8.79
C ILE A 44 21.64 1.32 10.00
N GLU A 45 21.78 2.61 9.75
CA GLU A 45 21.51 3.66 10.73
C GLU A 45 20.14 4.26 10.42
N LEU A 46 19.20 4.08 11.35
CA LEU A 46 17.81 4.48 11.17
C LEU A 46 17.53 5.86 11.74
N THR A 47 16.87 6.67 10.91
CA THR A 47 16.14 7.86 11.31
C THR A 47 14.64 7.60 11.13
N VAL A 48 13.83 7.97 12.13
CA VAL A 48 12.38 7.82 12.08
C VAL A 48 11.73 9.15 12.48
N MET A 49 10.72 9.57 11.73
CA MET A 49 9.80 10.62 12.18
C MET A 49 8.64 9.99 12.94
N LEU A 50 8.26 10.56 14.08
CA LEU A 50 7.19 10.05 14.92
C LEU A 50 6.40 11.20 15.56
N ASP A 51 5.09 11.17 15.39
CA ASP A 51 4.12 12.06 16.02
C ASP A 51 4.20 11.91 17.54
N SER A 52 4.28 13.03 18.25
CA SER A 52 4.46 13.04 19.71
C SER A 52 3.36 12.29 20.47
N ARG A 53 2.16 12.15 19.87
CA ARG A 53 1.02 11.42 20.44
C ARG A 53 1.21 9.90 20.43
N LEU A 54 2.16 9.37 19.66
CA LEU A 54 2.37 7.92 19.46
C LEU A 54 3.68 7.39 20.08
N LEU A 55 4.38 8.20 20.88
CA LEU A 55 5.65 7.81 21.52
C LEU A 55 5.56 6.53 22.37
N ALA A 56 4.40 6.26 22.98
CA ALA A 56 4.18 5.08 23.80
C ALA A 56 3.76 3.83 23.00
N GLU A 57 3.34 4.01 21.75
CA GLU A 57 2.74 2.96 20.90
C GLU A 57 3.77 2.28 20.00
N VAL A 58 4.93 2.91 19.78
CA VAL A 58 5.98 2.43 18.87
C VAL A 58 7.27 2.20 19.64
N ASP A 59 7.80 0.99 19.58
CA ASP A 59 9.11 0.65 20.12
C ASP A 59 10.23 1.15 19.20
N THR A 60 10.87 2.23 19.62
CA THR A 60 11.95 2.89 18.88
C THR A 60 13.35 2.50 19.37
N ARG A 61 13.53 1.42 20.15
CA ARG A 61 14.86 1.04 20.67
C ARG A 61 15.90 0.76 19.59
N ALA A 62 15.47 0.32 18.42
CA ALA A 62 16.34 0.07 17.27
C ALA A 62 16.67 1.33 16.44
N VAL A 63 16.09 2.49 16.79
CA VAL A 63 16.22 3.75 16.04
C VAL A 63 17.36 4.60 16.61
N GLN A 64 18.28 5.03 15.75
CA GLN A 64 19.42 5.87 16.17
C GLN A 64 19.04 7.34 16.27
N HIS A 65 18.18 7.83 15.36
CA HIS A 65 17.71 9.22 15.35
C HIS A 65 16.19 9.27 15.29
N LEU A 66 15.56 9.74 16.37
CA LEU A 66 14.11 9.92 16.43
C LEU A 66 13.78 11.41 16.28
N ALA A 67 13.07 11.77 15.22
CA ALA A 67 12.51 13.10 15.01
C ALA A 67 11.07 13.13 15.50
N ILE A 68 10.85 13.74 16.68
CA ILE A 68 9.53 13.86 17.27
C ILE A 68 8.80 15.05 16.62
N ILE A 69 7.58 14.81 16.14
CA ILE A 69 6.75 15.79 15.44
C ILE A 69 5.59 16.21 16.35
N SER A 70 5.64 17.45 16.82
CA SER A 70 4.59 18.09 17.62
C SER A 70 3.58 18.82 16.73
N PRO A 71 2.37 19.17 17.25
CA PRO A 71 1.33 19.84 16.48
C PRO A 71 1.74 21.17 15.85
N GLU A 72 2.73 21.87 16.43
CA GLU A 72 3.19 23.19 15.95
C GLU A 72 4.20 23.09 14.80
N GLN A 73 4.72 21.90 14.51
CA GLN A 73 5.73 21.70 13.47
C GLN A 73 5.09 21.51 12.09
N ASP A 74 5.85 21.88 11.06
CA ASP A 74 5.53 21.55 9.67
C ASP A 74 6.23 20.23 9.31
N THR A 75 5.43 19.19 9.13
CA THR A 75 5.90 17.84 8.83
C THR A 75 6.62 17.76 7.48
N GLU A 76 6.17 18.49 6.46
CA GLU A 76 6.83 18.48 5.15
C GLU A 76 8.19 19.18 5.22
N ALA A 77 8.27 20.30 5.96
CA ALA A 77 9.53 21.00 6.19
C ALA A 77 10.53 20.13 6.97
N GLU A 78 10.07 19.41 8.00
CA GLU A 78 10.91 18.52 8.78
C GLU A 78 11.38 17.30 7.98
N PHE A 79 10.48 16.71 7.17
CA PHE A 79 10.85 15.66 6.23
C PHE A 79 11.95 16.16 5.28
N ALA A 80 11.77 17.33 4.65
CA ALA A 80 12.76 17.92 3.75
C ALA A 80 14.11 18.20 4.42
N ARG A 81 14.10 18.63 5.70
CA ARG A 81 15.30 18.83 6.52
C ARG A 81 16.06 17.52 6.74
N LEU A 82 15.34 16.45 7.08
CA LEU A 82 15.92 15.13 7.34
C LEU A 82 16.46 14.44 6.08
N LEU A 83 15.87 14.71 4.91
CA LEU A 83 16.37 14.19 3.62
C LEU A 83 17.85 14.51 3.38
N ALA A 84 18.30 15.68 3.80
CA ALA A 84 19.71 16.09 3.65
C ALA A 84 20.68 15.18 4.40
N ALA A 85 20.26 14.58 5.52
CA ALA A 85 21.09 13.82 6.44
C ALA A 85 21.15 12.30 6.17
N VAL A 86 20.39 11.79 5.20
CA VAL A 86 20.28 10.36 4.92
C VAL A 86 20.75 9.98 3.51
N ASP A 87 20.95 8.69 3.27
CA ASP A 87 21.38 8.13 1.98
C ASP A 87 20.18 7.54 1.22
N ALA A 88 19.21 6.98 1.94
CA ALA A 88 18.00 6.39 1.39
C ALA A 88 16.77 6.68 2.24
N VAL A 89 15.58 6.55 1.65
CA VAL A 89 14.29 6.88 2.27
C VAL A 89 13.27 5.80 1.94
N TRP A 90 12.53 5.35 2.95
CA TRP A 90 11.38 4.46 2.80
C TRP A 90 10.11 5.19 3.27
N PRO A 91 9.44 5.93 2.36
CA PRO A 91 8.16 6.53 2.68
C PRO A 91 7.05 5.46 2.61
N ILE A 92 6.14 5.50 3.58
CA ILE A 92 4.90 4.73 3.63
C ILE A 92 3.80 5.77 3.80
N ALA A 93 3.03 6.03 2.76
CA ALA A 93 2.05 7.10 2.79
C ALA A 93 0.86 6.77 1.88
N PRO A 94 -0.34 7.27 2.17
CA PRO A 94 -1.46 7.07 1.27
C PRO A 94 -1.19 7.73 -0.10
N GLU A 95 -1.82 7.18 -1.13
CA GLU A 95 -1.84 7.75 -2.47
C GLU A 95 -2.80 8.95 -2.55
N SER A 96 -3.70 9.10 -1.57
CA SER A 96 -4.73 10.15 -1.51
C SER A 96 -4.15 11.54 -1.68
N ASP A 97 -4.78 12.33 -2.52
CA ASP A 97 -4.38 13.70 -2.84
C ASP A 97 -2.90 13.81 -3.26
N GLY A 98 -2.31 12.73 -3.76
CA GLY A 98 -0.92 12.67 -4.23
C GLY A 98 0.16 12.73 -3.14
N VAL A 99 -0.16 12.41 -1.88
CA VAL A 99 0.81 12.47 -0.76
C VAL A 99 2.05 11.62 -1.05
N LEU A 100 1.89 10.31 -1.29
CA LEU A 100 3.03 9.43 -1.60
C LEU A 100 3.82 9.91 -2.82
N LEU A 101 3.14 10.41 -3.85
CA LEU A 101 3.77 10.94 -5.05
C LEU A 101 4.68 12.14 -4.75
N ARG A 102 4.19 13.11 -3.95
CA ARG A 102 5.00 14.27 -3.54
C ARG A 102 6.23 13.86 -2.75
N LEU A 103 6.10 12.92 -1.83
CA LEU A 103 7.23 12.41 -1.04
C LEU A 103 8.28 11.76 -1.95
N CYS A 104 7.86 10.88 -2.87
CA CYS A 104 8.78 10.25 -3.82
C CYS A 104 9.49 11.29 -4.70
N LEU A 105 8.77 12.29 -5.22
CA LEU A 105 9.36 13.38 -6.00
C LEU A 105 10.40 14.18 -5.19
N ALA A 106 10.11 14.50 -3.93
CA ALA A 106 11.03 15.24 -3.06
C ALA A 106 12.34 14.46 -2.80
N VAL A 107 12.24 13.15 -2.54
CA VAL A 107 13.41 12.27 -2.35
C VAL A 107 14.25 12.23 -3.63
N GLN A 108 13.62 12.03 -4.80
CA GLN A 108 14.31 11.97 -6.08
C GLN A 108 14.95 13.30 -6.48
N ALA A 109 14.29 14.43 -6.20
CA ALA A 109 14.84 15.76 -6.46
C ALA A 109 16.14 16.05 -5.69
N GLN A 110 16.32 15.43 -4.52
CA GLN A 110 17.56 15.51 -3.74
C GLN A 110 18.59 14.42 -4.11
N GLY A 111 18.33 13.63 -5.16
CA GLY A 111 19.21 12.53 -5.57
C GLY A 111 19.34 11.40 -4.55
N LYS A 112 18.39 11.31 -3.61
CA LYS A 112 18.37 10.27 -2.58
C LYS A 112 17.73 9.00 -3.12
N ARG A 113 18.08 7.87 -2.52
CA ARG A 113 17.55 6.56 -2.93
C ARG A 113 16.17 6.32 -2.32
N LEU A 114 15.19 5.95 -3.14
CA LEU A 114 13.91 5.43 -2.65
C LEU A 114 14.02 3.93 -2.39
N LEU A 115 13.55 3.48 -1.23
CA LEU A 115 13.39 2.07 -0.85
C LEU A 115 11.93 1.60 -1.06
N THR A 116 11.24 2.25 -1.98
CA THR A 116 9.87 1.92 -2.43
C THR A 116 9.77 2.24 -3.92
N SER A 117 8.59 2.02 -4.51
CA SER A 117 8.36 2.35 -5.91
C SER A 117 8.59 3.84 -6.21
N PRO A 118 9.24 4.18 -7.34
CA PRO A 118 9.57 5.57 -7.70
C PRO A 118 8.31 6.37 -8.05
N ALA A 119 8.43 7.71 -8.09
CA ALA A 119 7.30 8.61 -8.39
C ALA A 119 6.58 8.25 -9.71
N ALA A 120 7.31 7.79 -10.72
CA ALA A 120 6.72 7.36 -11.99
C ALA A 120 5.74 6.19 -11.83
N ALA A 121 6.08 5.21 -10.99
CA ALA A 121 5.21 4.08 -10.70
C ALA A 121 4.01 4.52 -9.86
N VAL A 122 4.28 5.31 -8.81
CA VAL A 122 3.24 5.85 -7.91
C VAL A 122 2.22 6.69 -8.68
N ALA A 123 2.65 7.49 -9.66
CA ALA A 123 1.76 8.31 -10.48
C ALA A 123 0.77 7.48 -11.31
N VAL A 124 1.18 6.27 -11.72
CA VAL A 124 0.35 5.37 -12.52
C VAL A 124 -0.58 4.55 -11.64
N THR A 125 -0.04 3.96 -10.57
CA THR A 125 -0.81 3.01 -9.74
C THR A 125 -1.64 3.70 -8.68
N GLY A 126 -1.27 4.92 -8.27
CA GLY A 126 -2.04 5.74 -7.34
C GLY A 126 -3.30 6.35 -7.97
N ASP A 127 -3.39 6.41 -9.29
CA ASP A 127 -4.63 6.72 -10.03
C ASP A 127 -5.26 5.41 -10.50
N LYS A 128 -6.36 5.01 -9.87
CA LYS A 128 -7.06 3.75 -10.13
C LYS A 128 -7.56 3.64 -11.57
N TYR A 129 -7.89 4.75 -12.24
CA TYR A 129 -8.31 4.73 -13.63
C TYR A 129 -7.11 4.53 -14.57
N GLN A 130 -5.97 5.20 -14.31
CA GLN A 130 -4.74 4.98 -15.08
C GLN A 130 -4.20 3.56 -14.90
N ALA A 131 -4.21 3.04 -13.68
CA ALA A 131 -3.86 1.65 -13.38
C ALA A 131 -4.74 0.68 -14.18
N TYR A 132 -6.07 0.84 -14.13
CA TYR A 132 -7.01 0.05 -14.92
C TYR A 132 -6.69 0.09 -16.42
N ARG A 133 -6.50 1.28 -16.99
CA ARG A 133 -6.21 1.46 -18.42
C ARG A 133 -4.92 0.73 -18.81
N ARG A 134 -3.90 0.79 -17.96
CA ARG A 134 -2.62 0.11 -18.19
C ARG A 134 -2.74 -1.40 -18.14
N LEU A 135 -3.45 -1.94 -17.15
CA LEU A 135 -3.72 -3.37 -17.03
C LEU A 135 -4.51 -3.88 -18.25
N GLN A 136 -5.55 -3.15 -18.66
CA GLN A 136 -6.35 -3.47 -19.83
C GLN A 136 -5.51 -3.51 -21.12
N GLN A 137 -4.62 -2.53 -21.32
CA GLN A 137 -3.72 -2.48 -22.49
C GLN A 137 -2.79 -3.69 -22.59
N HIS A 138 -2.47 -4.32 -21.44
CA HIS A 138 -1.63 -5.51 -21.36
C HIS A 138 -2.44 -6.82 -21.32
N GLY A 139 -3.76 -6.75 -21.50
CA GLY A 139 -4.64 -7.93 -21.47
C GLY A 139 -4.74 -8.60 -20.10
N ILE A 140 -4.49 -7.85 -19.02
CA ILE A 140 -4.59 -8.35 -17.65
C ILE A 140 -6.05 -8.22 -17.20
N ALA A 141 -6.60 -9.30 -16.63
CA ALA A 141 -7.94 -9.27 -16.08
C ALA A 141 -8.01 -8.26 -14.92
N THR A 142 -8.82 -7.21 -15.10
CA THR A 142 -9.00 -6.13 -14.13
C THR A 142 -10.45 -5.67 -14.13
N VAL A 143 -10.92 -5.22 -12.97
CA VAL A 143 -12.31 -4.81 -12.80
C VAL A 143 -12.60 -3.62 -13.71
N ALA A 144 -13.67 -3.73 -14.52
CA ALA A 144 -14.06 -2.69 -15.46
C ALA A 144 -14.24 -1.35 -14.74
N THR A 145 -13.49 -0.33 -15.15
CA THR A 145 -13.46 0.97 -14.44
C THR A 145 -13.82 2.09 -15.40
N GLN A 146 -14.70 2.99 -14.95
CA GLN A 146 -15.08 4.19 -15.67
C GLN A 146 -14.92 5.41 -14.77
N LEU A 147 -14.60 6.57 -15.35
CA LEU A 147 -14.71 7.84 -14.63
C LEU A 147 -16.18 8.12 -14.34
N ALA A 148 -16.50 8.50 -13.11
CA ALA A 148 -17.90 8.62 -12.65
C ALA A 148 -18.69 9.67 -13.43
N ASP A 149 -18.04 10.71 -13.96
CA ASP A 149 -18.64 11.77 -14.77
C ASP A 149 -18.90 11.37 -16.24
N GLN A 150 -18.29 10.28 -16.71
CA GLN A 150 -18.42 9.74 -18.06
C GLN A 150 -19.14 8.39 -18.10
N ALA A 151 -19.50 7.85 -16.94
CA ALA A 151 -19.93 6.48 -16.82
C ALA A 151 -21.31 6.24 -17.46
N MET A 152 -21.41 5.12 -18.17
CA MET A 152 -22.67 4.60 -18.69
C MET A 152 -23.10 3.43 -17.80
N PHE A 153 -24.25 3.58 -17.16
CA PHE A 153 -24.71 2.63 -16.15
C PHE A 153 -25.63 1.58 -16.76
N ALA A 154 -25.26 0.32 -16.58
CA ALA A 154 -26.16 -0.80 -16.81
C ALA A 154 -26.91 -1.15 -15.51
N PRO A 155 -28.09 -1.81 -15.60
CA PRO A 155 -28.74 -2.37 -14.43
C PRO A 155 -27.81 -3.31 -13.65
N GLY A 156 -27.72 -3.13 -12.34
CA GLY A 156 -26.87 -3.93 -11.46
C GLY A 156 -26.40 -3.16 -10.23
N GLU A 157 -25.60 -3.83 -9.41
CA GLU A 157 -24.91 -3.27 -8.25
C GLU A 157 -23.53 -2.73 -8.66
N TRP A 158 -23.19 -1.54 -8.17
CA TRP A 158 -21.97 -0.82 -8.52
C TRP A 158 -21.24 -0.36 -7.26
N LEU A 159 -19.95 -0.06 -7.40
CA LEU A 159 -19.13 0.60 -6.40
C LEU A 159 -18.69 1.96 -6.94
N ILE A 160 -18.85 3.02 -6.14
CA ILE A 160 -18.20 4.31 -6.38
C ILE A 160 -17.06 4.49 -5.37
N LYS A 161 -15.91 4.96 -5.82
CA LYS A 161 -14.75 5.24 -4.96
C LYS A 161 -13.92 6.41 -5.51
N PRO A 162 -13.13 7.10 -4.67
CA PRO A 162 -12.19 8.10 -5.14
C PRO A 162 -11.22 7.48 -6.14
N ILE A 163 -10.78 8.28 -7.10
CA ILE A 163 -9.83 7.86 -8.14
C ILE A 163 -8.47 7.49 -7.53
N ASP A 164 -8.10 8.09 -6.40
CA ASP A 164 -6.89 7.84 -5.65
C ASP A 164 -7.20 7.37 -4.22
N GLY A 165 -6.15 7.14 -3.42
CA GLY A 165 -6.26 6.84 -2.01
C GLY A 165 -6.08 5.38 -1.60
N ALA A 166 -6.10 5.17 -0.28
CA ALA A 166 -5.74 3.94 0.40
C ALA A 166 -6.90 3.40 1.27
N GLY A 167 -7.03 2.07 1.35
CA GLY A 167 -8.08 1.41 2.11
C GLY A 167 -9.48 1.64 1.52
N CYS A 168 -10.52 1.45 2.32
CA CYS A 168 -11.92 1.55 1.87
C CYS A 168 -12.53 2.97 1.98
N GLY A 169 -11.75 3.97 2.38
CA GLY A 169 -12.23 5.33 2.60
C GLY A 169 -12.95 5.90 1.36
N GLY A 170 -14.18 6.39 1.54
CA GLY A 170 -14.97 6.99 0.46
C GLY A 170 -15.51 5.99 -0.58
N THR A 171 -15.42 4.68 -0.31
CA THR A 171 -16.00 3.64 -1.17
C THR A 171 -17.43 3.32 -0.73
N TYR A 172 -18.38 3.32 -1.67
CA TYR A 172 -19.79 3.05 -1.40
C TYR A 172 -20.38 2.04 -2.39
N ILE A 173 -21.13 1.07 -1.86
CA ILE A 173 -21.97 0.14 -2.61
C ILE A 173 -23.25 0.86 -3.03
N LEU A 174 -23.54 0.79 -4.31
CA LEU A 174 -24.68 1.40 -4.96
C LEU A 174 -25.57 0.27 -5.50
N PRO A 175 -26.57 -0.20 -4.72
CA PRO A 175 -27.35 -1.39 -5.05
C PRO A 175 -28.27 -1.20 -6.26
N THR A 176 -28.54 0.04 -6.64
CA THR A 176 -29.41 0.37 -7.76
C THR A 176 -28.90 1.60 -8.52
N GLN A 177 -29.28 1.70 -9.79
CA GLN A 177 -29.04 2.89 -10.62
C GLN A 177 -29.64 4.17 -9.99
N ALA A 178 -30.75 4.05 -9.25
CA ALA A 178 -31.37 5.17 -8.55
C ALA A 178 -30.56 5.64 -7.32
N ALA A 179 -29.90 4.71 -6.60
CA ALA A 179 -29.01 5.04 -5.49
C ALA A 179 -27.74 5.75 -5.99
N LEU A 180 -27.23 5.29 -7.13
CA LEU A 180 -26.16 5.94 -7.86
C LEU A 180 -26.52 7.38 -8.26
N ALA A 181 -27.73 7.63 -8.81
CA ALA A 181 -28.20 8.96 -9.18
C ALA A 181 -28.12 9.99 -8.04
N LYS A 182 -28.32 9.54 -6.79
CA LYS A 182 -28.25 10.36 -5.58
C LYS A 182 -26.82 10.63 -5.11
N HIS A 183 -25.89 9.74 -5.47
CA HIS A 183 -24.46 9.81 -5.14
C HIS A 183 -23.60 10.28 -6.32
N ILE A 184 -24.21 10.75 -7.43
CA ILE A 184 -23.46 11.30 -8.57
C ILE A 184 -22.74 12.57 -8.11
N ILE A 185 -21.55 12.37 -7.57
CA ILE A 185 -20.51 13.36 -7.58
C ILE A 185 -20.04 13.39 -9.04
N ARG A 186 -20.49 14.38 -9.81
CA ARG A 186 -19.98 14.65 -11.16
C ARG A 186 -18.56 15.22 -11.05
N SER A 187 -17.64 14.37 -10.62
CA SER A 187 -16.25 14.72 -10.45
C SER A 187 -15.40 13.64 -11.10
N PRO A 188 -14.40 14.02 -11.93
CA PRO A 188 -13.42 13.08 -12.45
C PRO A 188 -12.51 12.52 -11.35
N ARG A 189 -12.61 13.02 -10.10
CA ARG A 189 -11.92 12.43 -8.95
C ARG A 189 -12.59 11.18 -8.38
N PHE A 190 -13.64 10.67 -9.02
CA PHE A 190 -14.30 9.42 -8.63
C PHE A 190 -14.36 8.47 -9.83
N ILE A 191 -14.24 7.18 -9.53
CA ILE A 191 -14.44 6.10 -10.47
C ILE A 191 -15.63 5.26 -10.05
N ILE A 192 -16.20 4.57 -11.02
CA ILE A 192 -17.21 3.55 -10.79
C ILE A 192 -16.74 2.20 -11.36
N GLN A 193 -17.06 1.14 -10.64
CA GLN A 193 -16.75 -0.25 -10.99
C GLN A 193 -17.98 -1.13 -10.73
N PRO A 194 -18.22 -2.19 -11.52
CA PRO A 194 -19.24 -3.16 -11.17
C PRO A 194 -18.87 -3.79 -9.83
N HIS A 195 -19.87 -4.02 -8.98
CA HIS A 195 -19.65 -4.70 -7.72
C HIS A 195 -19.50 -6.20 -7.97
N LEU A 196 -18.26 -6.66 -8.13
CA LEU A 196 -17.98 -8.08 -8.31
C LEU A 196 -18.08 -8.82 -6.97
N HIS A 197 -18.86 -9.90 -6.97
CA HIS A 197 -18.91 -10.84 -5.85
C HIS A 197 -17.83 -11.89 -6.02
N GLY A 198 -16.92 -11.97 -5.05
CA GLY A 198 -15.78 -12.87 -5.03
C GLY A 198 -15.00 -12.76 -3.73
N GLU A 199 -14.07 -13.70 -3.53
CA GLU A 199 -13.09 -13.60 -2.44
C GLU A 199 -12.23 -12.36 -2.66
N LYS A 200 -11.91 -11.66 -1.56
CA LYS A 200 -11.03 -10.49 -1.60
C LYS A 200 -9.68 -10.93 -1.07
N THR A 201 -8.73 -11.06 -1.98
CA THR A 201 -7.38 -11.50 -1.64
C THR A 201 -6.38 -10.42 -2.01
N SER A 202 -5.17 -10.52 -1.48
CA SER A 202 -4.08 -9.65 -1.92
C SER A 202 -2.76 -10.39 -2.02
N LEU A 203 -1.88 -9.90 -2.90
CA LEU A 203 -0.53 -10.41 -3.06
C LEU A 203 0.45 -9.46 -2.38
N SER A 204 1.38 -10.02 -1.61
CA SER A 204 2.58 -9.31 -1.16
C SER A 204 3.72 -9.63 -2.12
N CYS A 205 4.24 -8.65 -2.83
CA CYS A 205 5.23 -8.86 -3.88
C CYS A 205 6.45 -7.95 -3.73
N LEU A 206 7.59 -8.39 -4.26
CA LEU A 206 8.72 -7.53 -4.59
C LEU A 206 8.81 -7.33 -6.11
N PHE A 207 9.19 -6.13 -6.54
CA PHE A 207 9.37 -5.79 -7.96
C PHE A 207 10.72 -5.16 -8.22
N ARG A 208 11.26 -5.41 -9.42
CA ARG A 208 12.45 -4.72 -9.94
C ARG A 208 12.51 -4.86 -11.45
N HIS A 209 12.46 -3.74 -12.18
CA HIS A 209 12.74 -3.68 -13.62
C HIS A 209 11.98 -4.70 -14.48
N GLY A 210 10.67 -4.85 -14.22
CA GLY A 210 9.82 -5.80 -14.94
C GLY A 210 9.89 -7.25 -14.45
N GLU A 211 10.63 -7.52 -13.38
CA GLU A 211 10.63 -8.78 -12.65
C GLU A 211 9.81 -8.66 -11.36
N SER A 212 9.24 -9.78 -10.92
CA SER A 212 8.45 -9.88 -9.68
C SER A 212 8.81 -11.12 -8.88
N TRP A 213 8.78 -11.01 -7.55
CA TRP A 213 8.87 -12.12 -6.61
C TRP A 213 7.66 -12.08 -5.68
N LEU A 214 6.79 -13.07 -5.79
CA LEU A 214 5.61 -13.21 -4.95
C LEU A 214 6.00 -13.81 -3.59
N LEU A 215 5.67 -13.11 -2.50
CA LEU A 215 5.98 -13.51 -1.13
C LEU A 215 4.82 -14.26 -0.48
N SER A 216 3.62 -13.71 -0.53
CA SER A 216 2.43 -14.29 0.11
C SER A 216 1.15 -14.02 -0.67
N VAL A 217 0.17 -14.90 -0.48
CA VAL A 217 -1.24 -14.67 -0.83
C VAL A 217 -2.01 -14.49 0.46
N ASN A 218 -2.77 -13.41 0.57
CA ASN A 218 -3.48 -13.02 1.79
C ASN A 218 -4.99 -13.02 1.53
N LEU A 219 -5.79 -13.35 2.54
CA LEU A 219 -7.24 -13.20 2.50
C LEU A 219 -7.63 -11.96 3.31
N GLN A 220 -8.49 -11.12 2.75
CA GLN A 220 -8.98 -9.90 3.39
C GLN A 220 -10.45 -10.07 3.82
N GLY A 221 -10.70 -9.98 5.12
CA GLY A 221 -12.03 -10.05 5.71
C GLY A 221 -12.69 -8.68 5.77
N PHE A 222 -13.89 -8.54 5.19
CA PHE A 222 -14.63 -7.29 5.19
C PHE A 222 -16.04 -7.45 5.74
N THR A 223 -16.52 -6.41 6.44
CA THR A 223 -17.93 -6.20 6.73
C THR A 223 -18.46 -5.03 5.90
N VAL A 224 -19.79 -4.93 5.80
CA VAL A 224 -20.45 -3.79 5.17
C VAL A 224 -21.25 -3.04 6.24
N CYS A 225 -20.88 -1.78 6.47
CA CYS A 225 -21.58 -0.86 7.37
C CYS A 225 -21.98 0.38 6.58
N ASP A 226 -23.26 0.78 6.64
CA ASP A 226 -23.77 1.95 5.91
C ASP A 226 -23.38 1.99 4.42
N HIS A 227 -23.49 0.83 3.76
CA HIS A 227 -23.09 0.61 2.36
C HIS A 227 -21.59 0.80 2.06
N GLN A 228 -20.71 0.83 3.07
CA GLN A 228 -19.27 0.91 2.88
C GLN A 228 -18.59 -0.38 3.33
N TYR A 229 -17.54 -0.75 2.61
CA TYR A 229 -16.65 -1.81 3.06
C TYR A 229 -15.80 -1.33 4.24
N VAL A 230 -15.69 -2.16 5.26
CA VAL A 230 -14.79 -1.97 6.39
C VAL A 230 -13.93 -3.21 6.51
N LEU A 231 -12.63 -3.06 6.27
CA LEU A 231 -11.65 -4.12 6.44
C LEU A 231 -11.58 -4.49 7.93
N GLN A 232 -11.87 -5.73 8.28
CA GLN A 232 -11.84 -6.21 9.66
C GLN A 232 -10.50 -6.85 9.98
N ASP A 233 -10.09 -7.77 9.12
CA ASP A 233 -8.91 -8.58 9.31
C ASP A 233 -8.23 -8.93 7.99
N ILE A 234 -6.97 -9.36 8.11
CA ILE A 234 -6.21 -9.95 7.01
C ILE A 234 -5.59 -11.25 7.52
N ILE A 235 -5.87 -12.37 6.86
CA ILE A 235 -5.12 -13.61 7.05
C ILE A 235 -3.93 -13.57 6.08
N VAL A 236 -2.75 -13.28 6.61
CA VAL A 236 -1.50 -13.19 5.84
C VAL A 236 -0.94 -14.59 5.65
N ASN A 237 -0.51 -14.90 4.42
CA ASN A 237 -0.12 -16.25 4.00
C ASN A 237 -1.26 -17.28 4.19
N ASP A 238 -2.47 -16.89 3.79
CA ASP A 238 -3.70 -17.70 3.89
C ASP A 238 -3.60 -19.00 3.08
N ARG A 239 -2.99 -18.93 1.90
CA ARG A 239 -2.94 -20.03 0.95
C ARG A 239 -1.60 -20.10 0.21
N PRO A 240 -1.22 -21.29 -0.29
CA PRO A 240 0.05 -21.46 -1.00
C PRO A 240 0.15 -20.61 -2.26
N VAL A 241 1.37 -20.19 -2.58
CA VAL A 241 1.68 -19.55 -3.86
C VAL A 241 1.55 -20.56 -4.99
N THR A 242 0.64 -20.28 -5.93
CA THR A 242 0.40 -21.09 -7.13
C THR A 242 0.94 -20.40 -8.38
N SER A 243 1.04 -21.15 -9.49
CA SER A 243 1.43 -20.59 -10.79
C SER A 243 0.48 -19.49 -11.28
N ALA A 244 -0.81 -19.54 -10.90
CA ALA A 244 -1.78 -18.51 -11.27
C ALA A 244 -1.45 -17.16 -10.63
N TYR A 245 -1.16 -17.13 -9.32
CA TYR A 245 -0.75 -15.89 -8.64
C TYR A 245 0.62 -15.38 -9.12
N GLN A 246 1.57 -16.30 -9.37
CA GLN A 246 2.86 -15.94 -9.97
C GLN A 246 2.69 -15.31 -11.35
N GLN A 247 1.78 -15.84 -12.16
CA GLN A 247 1.47 -15.29 -13.47
C GLN A 247 0.87 -13.88 -13.37
N VAL A 248 -0.05 -13.64 -12.44
CA VAL A 248 -0.61 -12.30 -12.18
C VAL A 248 0.50 -11.31 -11.81
N ALA A 249 1.36 -11.67 -10.85
CA ALA A 249 2.48 -10.81 -10.44
C ALA A 249 3.44 -10.53 -11.61
N ALA A 250 3.78 -11.54 -12.41
CA ALA A 250 4.67 -11.40 -13.57
C ALA A 250 4.05 -10.56 -14.70
N GLN A 251 2.73 -10.66 -14.91
CA GLN A 251 2.01 -9.81 -15.86
C GLN A 251 2.00 -8.35 -15.40
N VAL A 252 1.74 -8.10 -14.12
CA VAL A 252 1.81 -6.76 -13.52
C VAL A 252 3.23 -6.18 -13.64
N ALA A 253 4.26 -6.99 -13.43
CA ALA A 253 5.66 -6.57 -13.57
C ALA A 253 5.94 -6.07 -15.00
N LYS A 254 5.46 -6.80 -16.01
CA LYS A 254 5.62 -6.42 -17.41
C LYS A 254 4.81 -5.19 -17.78
N ALA A 255 3.61 -5.04 -17.22
CA ALA A 255 2.74 -3.89 -17.48
C ALA A 255 3.26 -2.60 -16.83
N CYS A 256 3.90 -2.72 -15.66
CA CYS A 256 4.44 -1.61 -14.88
C CYS A 256 5.92 -1.88 -14.54
N PRO A 257 6.84 -1.85 -15.53
CA PRO A 257 8.26 -2.15 -15.31
C PRO A 257 8.95 -1.16 -14.35
N GLU A 258 8.34 -0.02 -14.09
CA GLU A 258 8.79 0.97 -13.12
C GLU A 258 8.50 0.61 -11.65
N LEU A 259 7.65 -0.40 -11.37
CA LEU A 259 7.44 -0.89 -10.02
C LEU A 259 8.76 -1.37 -9.40
N TRP A 260 8.96 -1.01 -8.15
CA TRP A 260 10.19 -1.31 -7.43
C TRP A 260 9.94 -1.52 -5.93
N GLY A 261 10.67 -2.44 -5.31
CA GLY A 261 10.54 -2.72 -3.88
C GLY A 261 9.27 -3.49 -3.57
N TYR A 262 8.75 -3.33 -2.35
CA TYR A 262 7.49 -3.96 -1.95
C TYR A 262 6.28 -3.30 -2.61
N VAL A 263 5.37 -4.12 -3.12
CA VAL A 263 4.10 -3.71 -3.73
C VAL A 263 3.01 -4.69 -3.31
N GLY A 264 1.88 -4.16 -2.85
CA GLY A 264 0.66 -4.93 -2.62
C GLY A 264 -0.22 -4.96 -3.87
N ILE A 265 -0.86 -6.08 -4.18
CA ILE A 265 -1.83 -6.15 -5.29
C ILE A 265 -3.14 -6.69 -4.72
N ASP A 266 -4.19 -5.88 -4.73
CA ASP A 266 -5.52 -6.30 -4.29
C ASP A 266 -6.26 -6.98 -5.45
N LEU A 267 -6.95 -8.07 -5.14
CA LEU A 267 -7.60 -8.95 -6.08
C LEU A 267 -9.07 -9.17 -5.69
N ILE A 268 -9.89 -9.47 -6.69
CA ILE A 268 -11.21 -10.11 -6.50
C ILE A 268 -11.18 -11.44 -7.25
N GLU A 269 -11.36 -12.54 -6.54
CA GLU A 269 -11.35 -13.88 -7.12
C GLU A 269 -12.76 -14.44 -7.27
N THR A 270 -13.11 -14.79 -8.50
CA THR A 270 -14.30 -15.58 -8.84
C THR A 270 -13.87 -17.00 -9.24
N PRO A 271 -14.78 -17.98 -9.32
CA PRO A 271 -14.41 -19.33 -9.78
C PRO A 271 -13.75 -19.36 -11.16
N GLU A 272 -13.98 -18.34 -11.99
CA GLU A 272 -13.49 -18.26 -13.36
C GLU A 272 -12.23 -17.40 -13.53
N THR A 273 -12.00 -16.41 -12.66
CA THR A 273 -10.98 -15.37 -12.92
C THR A 273 -10.46 -14.72 -11.65
N ILE A 274 -9.15 -14.44 -11.65
CA ILE A 274 -8.48 -13.57 -10.69
C ILE A 274 -8.45 -12.15 -11.28
N TRP A 275 -9.27 -11.25 -10.73
CA TRP A 275 -9.35 -9.87 -11.19
C TRP A 275 -8.41 -8.98 -10.39
N VAL A 276 -7.47 -8.31 -11.05
CA VAL A 276 -6.66 -7.26 -10.41
C VAL A 276 -7.55 -6.06 -10.14
N LEU A 277 -7.71 -5.70 -8.86
CA LEU A 277 -8.51 -4.58 -8.41
C LEU A 277 -7.66 -3.32 -8.29
N GLU A 278 -6.58 -3.38 -7.51
CA GLU A 278 -5.71 -2.24 -7.19
C GLU A 278 -4.25 -2.68 -7.05
N ILE A 279 -3.32 -1.75 -7.30
CA ILE A 279 -1.88 -1.93 -7.10
C ILE A 279 -1.41 -0.85 -6.13
N ASN A 280 -0.90 -1.27 -4.97
CA ASN A 280 -0.41 -0.42 -3.90
C ASN A 280 1.13 -0.35 -3.99
N PRO A 281 1.74 0.73 -4.52
CA PRO A 281 3.18 0.87 -4.76
C PRO A 281 4.00 1.15 -3.47
N ARG A 282 3.59 0.56 -2.35
CA ARG A 282 4.11 0.79 -1.00
C ARG A 282 3.77 -0.40 -0.09
N LEU A 283 4.26 -0.36 1.14
CA LEU A 283 3.81 -1.28 2.19
C LEU A 283 2.29 -1.18 2.38
N THR A 284 1.67 -2.35 2.56
CA THR A 284 0.26 -2.56 2.90
C THR A 284 0.16 -3.21 4.27
N SER A 285 -1.00 -3.17 4.92
CA SER A 285 -1.17 -3.67 6.30
C SER A 285 -0.77 -5.15 6.46
N SER A 286 -0.90 -5.97 5.40
CA SER A 286 -0.40 -7.35 5.34
C SER A 286 1.10 -7.50 5.62
N PHE A 287 1.90 -6.47 5.34
CA PHE A 287 3.34 -6.44 5.64
C PHE A 287 3.62 -6.74 7.12
N ALA A 288 2.76 -6.26 8.03
CA ALA A 288 2.99 -6.35 9.47
C ALA A 288 3.10 -7.79 10.00
N ALA A 289 2.56 -8.78 9.28
CA ALA A 289 2.63 -10.19 9.65
C ALA A 289 3.58 -11.04 8.79
N LEU A 290 4.19 -10.49 7.74
CA LEU A 290 5.00 -11.30 6.80
C LEU A 290 6.17 -12.00 7.47
N ARG A 291 6.85 -11.32 8.40
CA ARG A 291 7.95 -11.93 9.14
C ARG A 291 7.50 -13.10 10.00
N SER A 292 6.35 -12.98 10.68
CA SER A 292 5.81 -14.08 11.50
C SER A 292 5.28 -15.22 10.63
N ALA A 293 4.69 -14.90 9.48
CA ALA A 293 4.12 -15.88 8.56
C ALA A 293 5.20 -16.70 7.85
N LEU A 294 6.23 -16.03 7.31
CA LEU A 294 7.22 -16.62 6.40
C LEU A 294 8.64 -16.71 6.98
N GLY A 295 8.91 -16.01 8.09
CA GLY A 295 10.24 -15.97 8.69
C GLY A 295 11.26 -15.21 7.83
N ILE A 296 10.78 -14.33 6.94
CA ILE A 296 11.61 -13.49 6.06
C ILE A 296 11.77 -12.08 6.65
N ASN A 297 12.86 -11.41 6.29
CA ASN A 297 13.09 -9.99 6.58
C ASN A 297 12.90 -9.19 5.29
N VAL A 298 11.78 -8.48 5.14
CA VAL A 298 11.46 -7.78 3.89
C VAL A 298 12.36 -6.57 3.69
N ALA A 299 12.78 -5.89 4.77
CA ALA A 299 13.73 -4.79 4.65
C ALA A 299 15.06 -5.28 4.06
N GLU A 300 15.55 -6.43 4.49
CA GLU A 300 16.74 -7.06 3.91
C GLU A 300 16.53 -7.38 2.42
N LEU A 301 15.41 -8.00 2.06
CA LEU A 301 15.10 -8.34 0.66
C LEU A 301 15.03 -7.08 -0.22
N VAL A 302 14.42 -5.99 0.26
CA VAL A 302 14.38 -4.70 -0.46
C VAL A 302 15.77 -4.09 -0.62
N LEU A 303 16.65 -4.23 0.38
CA LEU A 303 18.04 -3.79 0.24
C LEU A 303 18.83 -4.64 -0.77
N GLN A 304 18.57 -5.94 -0.85
CA GLN A 304 19.17 -6.81 -1.86
C GLN A 304 18.79 -6.40 -3.29
N LEU A 305 17.59 -5.85 -3.50
CA LEU A 305 17.14 -5.33 -4.81
C LEU A 305 18.03 -4.21 -5.37
N LEU A 306 18.79 -3.53 -4.51
CA LEU A 306 19.77 -2.52 -4.93
C LEU A 306 20.96 -3.13 -5.70
N HIS A 307 21.19 -4.43 -5.51
CA HIS A 307 22.34 -5.14 -6.05
C HIS A 307 21.96 -6.26 -7.03
N GLY A 308 20.73 -6.77 -6.97
CA GLY A 308 20.27 -7.83 -7.87
C GLY A 308 18.92 -8.40 -7.47
N SER A 309 18.69 -9.66 -7.81
CA SER A 309 17.50 -10.39 -7.37
C SER A 309 17.57 -10.67 -5.86
N PRO A 310 16.45 -10.66 -5.14
CA PRO A 310 16.40 -10.96 -3.72
C PRO A 310 16.55 -12.48 -3.50
N ALA A 311 17.24 -12.86 -2.43
CA ALA A 311 17.39 -14.25 -1.99
C ALA A 311 16.32 -14.58 -0.94
N ILE A 312 15.16 -15.07 -1.40
CA ILE A 312 14.03 -15.37 -0.53
C ILE A 312 14.22 -16.76 0.08
N THR A 313 14.45 -16.82 1.40
CA THR A 313 14.50 -18.07 2.17
C THR A 313 13.39 -18.05 3.22
N VAL A 314 12.33 -18.83 2.97
CA VAL A 314 11.22 -19.01 3.90
C VAL A 314 11.66 -19.94 5.04
N SER A 315 11.51 -19.49 6.29
CA SER A 315 11.89 -20.29 7.48
C SER A 315 10.69 -20.71 8.34
N THR A 316 9.52 -20.14 8.08
CA THR A 316 8.23 -20.55 8.64
C THR A 316 7.19 -20.58 7.53
N ASP A 317 6.13 -21.36 7.66
CA ASP A 317 5.02 -21.36 6.70
C ASP A 317 3.70 -21.51 7.45
N GLN A 318 3.17 -20.38 7.90
CA GLN A 318 1.93 -20.33 8.68
C GLN A 318 1.08 -19.14 8.28
N ALA A 319 -0.25 -19.31 8.40
CA ALA A 319 -1.20 -18.23 8.26
C ALA A 319 -1.25 -17.39 9.55
N ILE A 320 -1.17 -16.06 9.43
CA ILE A 320 -1.22 -15.13 10.57
C ILE A 320 -2.37 -14.15 10.38
N THR A 321 -3.30 -14.12 11.32
CA THR A 321 -4.42 -13.16 11.32
C THR A 321 -3.98 -11.83 11.93
N LEU A 322 -4.15 -10.75 11.16
CA LEU A 322 -4.05 -9.37 11.61
C LEU A 322 -5.45 -8.80 11.77
N THR A 323 -5.84 -8.42 12.99
CA THR A 323 -7.09 -7.71 13.25
C THR A 323 -6.84 -6.20 13.20
N LEU A 324 -7.54 -5.49 12.32
CA LEU A 324 -7.36 -4.06 12.08
C LEU A 324 -8.46 -3.24 12.75
N HIS A 325 -9.70 -3.74 12.72
CA HIS A 325 -10.84 -3.16 13.39
C HIS A 325 -11.42 -4.14 14.42
N SER A 326 -11.76 -3.61 15.60
CA SER A 326 -12.33 -4.33 16.74
C SER A 326 -13.50 -3.54 17.29
#